data_AF-A0AA39IVN1-F1
#
_entry.id   AF-A0AA39IVN1-F1
#
_cell.length_a   1.000
_cell.length_b   1.000
_cell.length_c   1.000
_cell.angle_alpha   90.00
_cell.angle_beta   90.00
_cell.angle_gamma   90.00
#
_symmetry.space_group_name_H-M   'P 1'
#
loop_
_entity.id
_entity.type
_entity.pdbx_description
1 polymer ?
#
loop_
_entity_poly.entity_id
_entity_poly.type
_entity_poly.pdbx_seq_one_letter_code
_entity_poly.pdbx_strand_id
1 'polypeptide(L)'
;MSSIDIDLKATYYCGVELVHGISTALDYLLWQEAVPLLDLDVENINVFWDVHNGPILTIDSTLVDISEGKTSHRESEDLISGSLSVMNDVLSKILSEVNRILYADNVDRSHELIQVDTEQTADVPGHAPDSEPSYTGNSVALSTSSVRQSTPTAVKPRRELVWKVADGHDANLKEISRQYKLLLDGRSHSPRPIRQFWAPRMSMTDHPCMDYRREEVTLMHVPFNNRVLVDMTPSIDEICLVCGKYIREYSKCDVCKKKFRRKEHLELHMNVHKWQG
;
A
#
# COMPACT_ATOMS: atom_id res chain seq x y z
N MET A 1 -16.85 19.00 0.33
CA MET A 1 -15.91 17.87 0.33
C MET A 1 -16.44 16.86 1.33
N SER A 2 -16.64 15.60 0.94
CA SER A 2 -17.06 14.56 1.88
C SER A 2 -15.99 14.35 2.95
N SER A 3 -16.38 13.97 4.17
CA SER A 3 -15.42 13.67 5.27
C SER A 3 -14.38 12.60 4.87
N ILE A 4 -14.72 11.73 3.91
CA ILE A 4 -13.86 10.67 3.36
C ILE A 4 -12.62 11.25 2.65
N ASP A 5 -12.77 12.37 1.94
CA ASP A 5 -11.70 13.04 1.20
C ASP A 5 -10.71 13.76 2.14
N ILE A 6 -11.20 14.25 3.28
CA ILE A 6 -10.39 14.96 4.28
C ILE A 6 -9.41 14.01 4.98
N ASP A 7 -9.90 12.85 5.45
CA ASP A 7 -9.05 11.89 6.15
C ASP A 7 -8.01 11.25 5.21
N LEU A 8 -8.37 10.99 3.94
CA LEU A 8 -7.45 10.46 2.94
C LEU A 8 -6.33 11.47 2.65
N LYS A 9 -6.69 12.74 2.47
CA LYS A 9 -5.72 13.83 2.28
C LYS A 9 -4.79 13.98 3.49
N ALA A 10 -5.32 13.90 4.70
CA ALA A 10 -4.49 13.93 5.91
C ALA A 10 -3.49 12.77 5.94
N THR A 11 -3.93 11.57 5.57
CA THR A 11 -3.05 10.39 5.49
C THR A 11 -1.96 10.56 4.44
N TYR A 12 -2.32 11.06 3.26
CA TYR A 12 -1.36 11.37 2.20
C TYR A 12 -0.29 12.34 2.66
N TYR A 13 -0.66 13.47 3.26
CA TYR A 13 0.31 14.46 3.71
C TYR A 13 1.14 13.98 4.91
N CYS A 14 0.59 13.15 5.79
CA CYS A 14 1.36 12.48 6.84
C CYS A 14 2.50 11.64 6.23
N GLY A 15 2.22 10.91 5.15
CA GLY A 15 3.24 10.15 4.44
C GLY A 15 4.25 11.04 3.68
N VAL A 16 3.81 12.15 3.08
CA VAL A 16 4.71 13.14 2.45
C VAL A 16 5.66 13.75 3.48
N GLU A 17 5.18 14.08 4.67
CA GLU A 17 5.98 14.60 5.79
C GLU A 17 7.04 13.57 6.22
N LEU A 18 6.66 12.29 6.33
CA LEU A 18 7.58 11.19 6.66
C LEU A 18 8.71 11.06 5.63
N VAL A 19 8.37 10.99 4.34
CA VAL A 19 9.37 10.83 3.26
C VAL A 19 10.32 12.04 3.21
N HIS A 20 9.79 13.25 3.36
CA HIS A 20 10.62 14.47 3.44
C HIS A 20 11.57 14.42 4.65
N GLY A 21 11.08 14.05 5.84
CA GLY A 21 11.89 13.98 7.05
C GLY A 21 13.02 12.97 6.92
N ILE A 22 12.72 11.75 6.47
CA ILE A 22 13.72 10.67 6.32
C ILE A 22 14.76 11.02 5.26
N SER A 23 14.35 11.48 4.07
CA SER A 23 15.29 11.87 3.02
C SER A 23 16.20 13.01 3.46
N THR A 24 15.68 14.00 4.18
CA THR A 24 16.48 15.13 4.70
C THR A 24 17.48 14.68 5.76
N ALA A 25 17.06 13.79 6.68
CA ALA A 25 17.94 13.27 7.72
C ALA A 25 19.07 12.41 7.14
N LEU A 26 18.74 11.51 6.21
CA LEU A 26 19.74 10.65 5.56
C LEU A 26 20.68 11.46 4.65
N ASP A 27 20.18 12.46 3.92
CA ASP A 27 21.02 13.39 3.15
C ASP A 27 21.99 14.11 4.09
N TYR A 28 21.50 14.67 5.20
CA TYR A 28 22.35 15.32 6.19
C TYR A 28 23.44 14.39 6.74
N LEU A 29 23.10 13.14 7.07
CA LEU A 29 24.06 12.16 7.58
C LEU A 29 25.12 11.77 6.55
N LEU A 30 24.77 11.67 5.26
CA LEU A 30 25.76 11.47 4.19
C LEU A 30 26.80 12.61 4.17
N TRP A 31 26.34 13.85 4.34
CA TRP A 31 27.19 15.05 4.31
C TRP A 31 28.09 15.20 5.53
N GLN A 32 27.82 14.51 6.64
CA GLN A 32 28.64 14.61 7.86
C GLN A 32 29.89 13.72 7.82
N GLU A 33 30.07 12.84 6.83
CA GLU A 33 31.19 11.89 6.65
C GLU A 33 31.50 10.95 7.84
N ALA A 34 30.83 11.12 8.98
CA ALA A 34 31.08 10.41 10.23
C ALA A 34 30.21 9.15 10.42
N VAL A 35 29.17 8.97 9.58
CA VAL A 35 28.24 7.82 9.67
C VAL A 35 28.32 7.00 8.38
N PRO A 36 28.80 5.75 8.43
CA PRO A 36 28.89 4.89 7.25
C PRO A 36 27.50 4.33 6.89
N LEU A 37 26.64 5.17 6.32
CA LEU A 37 25.25 4.80 5.97
C LEU A 37 25.17 3.55 5.10
N LEU A 38 26.15 3.31 4.23
CA LEU A 38 26.24 2.14 3.35
C LEU A 38 26.39 0.80 4.09
N ASP A 39 26.91 0.83 5.32
CA ASP A 39 27.15 -0.35 6.13
C ASP A 39 26.05 -0.52 7.21
N LEU A 40 25.03 0.34 7.20
CA LEU A 40 23.89 0.25 8.11
C LEU A 40 22.82 -0.70 7.57
N ASP A 41 22.66 -1.82 8.25
CA ASP A 41 21.48 -2.66 8.08
C ASP A 41 20.23 -1.91 8.58
N VAL A 42 19.12 -2.04 7.85
CA VAL A 42 17.81 -1.50 8.23
C VAL A 42 17.34 -2.06 9.57
N GLU A 43 17.79 -3.25 9.97
CA GLU A 43 17.52 -3.82 11.29
C GLU A 43 18.00 -2.93 12.43
N ASN A 44 19.11 -2.22 12.23
CA ASN A 44 19.71 -1.31 13.21
C ASN A 44 19.00 0.04 13.27
N ILE A 45 18.04 0.31 12.37
CA ILE A 45 17.32 1.57 12.31
C ILE A 45 15.99 1.42 13.02
N ASN A 46 15.81 2.21 14.08
CA ASN A 46 14.59 2.31 14.85
C ASN A 46 14.02 3.74 14.73
N VAL A 47 12.69 3.84 14.60
CA VAL A 47 11.98 5.11 14.59
C VAL A 47 11.06 5.18 15.79
N PHE A 48 11.24 6.22 16.60
CA PHE A 48 10.42 6.54 17.75
C PHE A 48 9.64 7.83 17.48
N TRP A 49 8.58 8.05 18.24
CA TRP A 49 7.90 9.33 18.29
C TRP A 49 8.15 9.95 19.66
N ASP A 50 8.57 11.21 19.66
CA ASP A 50 8.74 11.96 20.89
C ASP A 50 7.40 12.50 21.42
N VAL A 51 7.44 13.07 22.62
CA VAL A 51 6.25 13.68 23.27
C VAL A 51 5.70 14.91 22.54
N HIS A 52 6.46 15.46 21.59
CA HIS A 52 6.08 16.56 20.72
C HIS A 52 5.59 16.09 19.34
N ASN A 53 5.38 14.79 19.16
CA ASN A 53 4.98 14.16 17.89
C ASN A 53 6.03 14.32 16.78
N GLY A 54 7.29 14.52 17.15
CA GLY A 54 8.45 14.51 16.28
C GLY A 54 8.97 13.09 16.10
N PRO A 55 9.21 12.62 14.86
CA PRO A 55 9.88 11.34 14.65
C PRO A 55 11.36 11.46 15.04
N ILE A 56 11.84 10.52 15.84
CA ILE A 56 13.25 10.35 16.21
C ILE A 56 13.78 9.09 15.51
N LEU A 57 14.75 9.26 14.63
CA LEU A 57 15.52 8.17 14.04
C LEU A 57 16.71 7.84 14.95
N THR A 58 16.82 6.58 15.38
CA THR A 58 17.98 6.09 16.13
C THR A 58 18.62 4.94 15.38
N ILE A 59 19.95 4.89 15.41
CA ILE A 59 20.74 3.85 14.77
C ILE A 59 21.43 3.09 15.89
N ASP A 60 21.10 1.80 16.05
CA ASP A 60 21.78 0.93 17.00
C ASP A 60 23.19 0.62 16.47
N SER A 61 24.17 0.94 17.29
CA SER A 61 25.57 1.09 16.90
C SER A 61 26.41 -0.14 17.25
N THR A 62 25.80 -1.27 17.66
CA THR A 62 26.55 -2.45 18.14
C THR A 62 27.42 -3.14 17.07
N LEU A 63 27.43 -2.66 15.83
CA LEU A 63 28.37 -3.09 14.78
C LEU A 63 29.33 -1.97 14.32
N VAL A 64 29.26 -0.78 14.90
CA VAL A 64 30.22 0.31 14.66
C VAL A 64 31.45 0.06 15.54
N ASP A 65 32.04 -1.12 15.44
CA ASP A 65 33.47 -1.27 15.67
C ASP A 65 34.12 -0.52 14.51
N ILE A 66 34.44 0.76 14.75
CA ILE A 66 35.32 1.54 13.89
C ILE A 66 36.70 0.90 14.03
N SER A 67 36.91 -0.25 13.40
CA SER A 67 38.24 -0.66 13.04
C SER A 67 38.72 0.38 12.04
N GLU A 68 39.75 1.14 12.41
CA GLU A 68 40.56 1.93 11.49
C GLU A 68 40.83 1.08 10.23
N GLY A 69 40.13 1.35 9.12
CA GLY A 69 39.99 0.28 8.13
C GLY A 69 39.42 0.69 6.79
N LYS A 70 40.27 1.34 5.98
CA LYS A 70 40.19 1.52 4.52
C LYS A 70 39.11 2.49 4.03
N THR A 71 39.54 3.75 3.89
CA THR A 71 39.09 4.60 2.78
C THR A 71 39.48 3.94 1.44
N SER A 72 38.69 2.96 1.00
CA SER A 72 38.59 2.70 -0.44
C SER A 72 37.89 3.92 -1.03
N HIS A 73 38.48 4.55 -2.04
CA HIS A 73 37.77 5.50 -2.90
C HIS A 73 36.51 4.80 -3.46
N ARG A 74 35.37 4.92 -2.76
CA ARG A 74 34.06 4.50 -3.30
C ARG A 74 33.65 5.59 -4.30
N GLU A 75 33.30 5.18 -5.50
CA GLU A 75 32.90 6.12 -6.55
C GLU A 75 31.60 6.84 -6.14
N SER A 76 31.41 8.07 -6.62
CA SER A 76 30.25 8.90 -6.24
C SER A 76 28.91 8.23 -6.54
N GLU A 77 28.86 7.33 -7.53
CA GLU A 77 27.64 6.59 -7.91
C GLU A 77 27.27 5.50 -6.90
N ASP A 78 28.25 4.78 -6.33
CA ASP A 78 28.02 3.76 -5.30
C ASP A 78 27.43 4.36 -4.03
N LEU A 79 27.88 5.55 -3.66
CA LEU A 79 27.37 6.30 -2.52
C LEU A 79 25.91 6.73 -2.72
N ILE A 80 25.56 7.17 -3.93
CA ILE A 80 24.18 7.56 -4.28
C ILE A 80 23.27 6.34 -4.28
N SER A 81 23.68 5.25 -4.93
CA SER A 81 22.90 4.02 -5.04
C SER A 81 22.64 3.38 -3.68
N GLY A 82 23.68 3.22 -2.86
CA GLY A 82 23.51 2.57 -1.56
C GLY A 82 22.76 3.42 -0.54
N SER A 83 22.90 4.74 -0.57
CA SER A 83 22.09 5.63 0.29
C SER A 83 20.61 5.63 -0.07
N LEU A 84 20.28 5.48 -1.37
CA LEU A 84 18.92 5.27 -1.82
C LEU A 84 18.37 3.91 -1.35
N SER A 85 19.19 2.85 -1.37
CA SER A 85 18.82 1.54 -0.83
C SER A 85 18.43 1.64 0.65
N VAL A 86 19.27 2.27 1.47
CA VAL A 86 19.00 2.49 2.89
C VAL A 86 17.67 3.21 3.10
N MET A 87 17.41 4.28 2.34
CA MET A 87 16.12 4.98 2.41
C MET A 87 14.94 4.08 2.04
N ASN A 88 15.07 3.28 0.98
CA ASN A 88 14.02 2.37 0.53
C ASN A 88 13.71 1.32 1.59
N ASP A 89 14.73 0.76 2.23
CA ASP A 89 14.58 -0.26 3.26
C ASP A 89 13.92 0.33 4.51
N VAL A 90 14.38 1.52 4.95
CA VAL A 90 13.81 2.23 6.10
C VAL A 90 12.33 2.54 5.89
N LEU A 91 11.96 3.11 4.74
CA LEU A 91 10.57 3.44 4.44
C LEU A 91 9.70 2.19 4.30
N SER A 92 10.21 1.15 3.65
CA SER A 92 9.49 -0.12 3.50
C SER A 92 9.23 -0.76 4.87
N LYS A 93 10.24 -0.82 5.75
CA LYS A 93 10.14 -1.38 7.10
C LYS A 93 9.17 -0.59 7.98
N ILE A 94 9.29 0.74 8.02
CA ILE A 94 8.41 1.58 8.85
C ILE A 94 6.96 1.42 8.42
N LEU A 95 6.69 1.52 7.12
CA LEU A 95 5.32 1.48 6.62
C LEU A 95 4.70 0.08 6.70
N SER A 96 5.48 -0.98 6.50
CA SER A 96 5.01 -2.36 6.71
C SER A 96 4.65 -2.61 8.18
N GLU A 97 5.50 -2.17 9.12
CA GLU A 97 5.25 -2.30 10.55
C GLU A 97 4.04 -1.48 11.02
N VAL A 98 3.89 -0.24 10.53
CA VAL A 98 2.69 0.58 10.82
C VAL A 98 1.42 -0.12 10.35
N ASN A 99 1.41 -0.65 9.13
CA ASN A 99 0.26 -1.38 8.60
C ASN A 99 -0.01 -2.65 9.43
N ARG A 100 1.04 -3.40 9.79
CA ARG A 100 0.94 -4.61 10.64
C ARG A 100 0.33 -4.31 12.01
N ILE A 101 0.74 -3.21 12.64
CA ILE A 101 0.22 -2.77 13.96
C ILE A 101 -1.24 -2.32 13.84
N LEU A 102 -1.57 -1.52 12.83
CA LEU A 102 -2.92 -0.96 12.65
C LEU A 102 -3.97 -2.04 12.39
N TYR A 103 -3.61 -3.09 11.65
CA TYR A 103 -4.57 -4.07 11.14
C TYR A 103 -4.39 -5.48 11.72
N ALA A 104 -3.35 -5.70 12.53
CA ALA A 104 -3.05 -6.99 13.14
C ALA A 104 -2.94 -8.15 12.14
N ASP A 105 -2.53 -7.86 10.91
CA ASP A 105 -2.24 -8.82 9.85
C ASP A 105 -0.89 -8.53 9.19
N ASN A 106 -0.41 -9.46 8.37
CA ASN A 106 0.86 -9.32 7.67
C ASN A 106 0.65 -9.67 6.20
N VAL A 107 0.24 -8.67 5.43
CA VAL A 107 -0.06 -8.81 4.01
C VAL A 107 1.24 -8.72 3.21
N ASP A 108 1.76 -9.85 2.76
CA ASP A 108 2.87 -9.88 1.80
C ASP A 108 2.35 -9.62 0.39
N ARG A 109 2.67 -8.43 -0.15
CA ARG A 109 2.24 -7.97 -1.48
C ARG A 109 3.28 -8.20 -2.58
N SER A 110 4.36 -8.93 -2.28
CA SER A 110 5.40 -9.25 -3.27
C SER A 110 4.83 -9.98 -4.52
N HIS A 111 3.73 -10.70 -4.36
CA HIS A 111 3.06 -11.45 -5.43
C HIS A 111 2.11 -10.63 -6.32
N GLU A 112 1.75 -9.39 -5.95
CA GLU A 112 0.78 -8.57 -6.69
C GLU A 112 1.42 -7.73 -7.83
N LEU A 113 2.75 -7.78 -7.99
CA LEU A 113 3.50 -7.00 -9.00
C LEU A 113 3.42 -7.54 -10.44
N ILE A 114 2.61 -8.55 -10.73
CA ILE A 114 2.45 -9.04 -12.10
C ILE A 114 1.33 -8.26 -12.79
N GLN A 115 1.75 -7.33 -13.67
CA GLN A 115 1.02 -6.54 -14.68
C GLN A 115 0.68 -5.08 -14.29
N VAL A 116 1.71 -4.24 -14.37
CA VAL A 116 1.54 -2.86 -14.85
C VAL A 116 1.39 -2.93 -16.37
N ASP A 117 0.17 -3.09 -16.87
CA ASP A 117 -0.12 -2.74 -18.26
C ASP A 117 -0.52 -1.26 -18.30
N THR A 118 0.42 -0.49 -18.86
CA THR A 118 0.26 0.68 -19.73
C THR A 118 -1.05 1.47 -19.61
N GLU A 119 -0.91 2.77 -19.32
CA GLU A 119 -1.93 3.80 -19.44
C GLU A 119 -2.87 3.57 -20.65
N GLN A 120 -4.04 2.97 -20.40
CA GLN A 120 -5.18 3.10 -21.29
C GLN A 120 -6.01 4.28 -20.80
N THR A 121 -5.77 5.42 -21.42
CA THR A 121 -6.76 6.49 -21.53
C THR A 121 -8.03 5.88 -22.11
N ALA A 122 -9.04 5.66 -21.27
CA ALA A 122 -10.38 5.35 -21.73
C ALA A 122 -10.96 6.62 -22.35
N ASP A 123 -10.81 6.74 -23.66
CA ASP A 123 -11.65 7.59 -24.49
C ASP A 123 -13.11 7.26 -24.22
N VAL A 124 -13.91 8.30 -24.03
CA VAL A 124 -15.37 8.24 -23.91
C VAL A 124 -15.96 8.15 -25.32
N PRO A 125 -16.71 7.09 -25.67
CA PRO A 125 -17.66 7.17 -26.77
C PRO A 125 -19.03 7.42 -26.16
N GLY A 126 -19.48 8.67 -26.21
CA GLY A 126 -20.90 8.95 -26.08
C GLY A 126 -21.64 8.27 -27.22
N HIS A 127 -22.76 7.61 -26.94
CA HIS A 127 -23.91 7.44 -27.82
C HIS A 127 -25.09 6.98 -26.94
N ALA A 128 -26.16 7.77 -26.93
CA ALA A 128 -27.45 7.42 -26.36
C ALA A 128 -28.09 6.25 -27.14
N PRO A 129 -29.03 5.54 -26.52
CA PRO A 129 -30.33 5.49 -27.17
C PRO A 129 -31.50 5.65 -26.19
N ASP A 130 -32.44 6.50 -26.60
CA ASP A 130 -33.85 6.48 -26.19
C ASP A 130 -34.45 5.09 -26.39
N SER A 131 -35.27 4.61 -25.45
CA SER A 131 -36.59 3.98 -25.66
C SER A 131 -37.13 3.38 -24.36
N GLU A 132 -38.17 4.03 -23.82
CA GLU A 132 -39.17 3.47 -22.90
C GLU A 132 -39.86 2.21 -23.48
N PRO A 133 -40.38 1.31 -22.62
CA PRO A 133 -41.83 1.34 -22.43
C PRO A 133 -42.31 1.03 -20.99
N SER A 134 -43.16 1.94 -20.52
CA SER A 134 -44.29 1.77 -19.59
C SER A 134 -44.92 0.35 -19.52
N TYR A 135 -45.07 -0.19 -18.31
CA TYR A 135 -46.25 -1.00 -17.93
C TYR A 135 -46.57 -0.85 -16.43
N THR A 136 -47.87 -0.91 -16.18
CA THR A 136 -48.65 -0.48 -15.01
C THR A 136 -48.63 -1.44 -13.81
N GLY A 137 -48.60 -0.85 -12.61
CA GLY A 137 -49.42 -1.16 -11.42
C GLY A 137 -49.56 -2.61 -10.92
N ASN A 138 -49.12 -2.86 -9.68
CA ASN A 138 -50.04 -3.01 -8.54
C ASN A 138 -49.30 -3.15 -7.19
N SER A 139 -49.75 -2.36 -6.22
CA SER A 139 -49.42 -2.49 -4.79
C SER A 139 -50.25 -3.59 -4.15
N VAL A 140 -49.61 -4.42 -3.33
CA VAL A 140 -50.28 -5.10 -2.20
C VAL A 140 -49.34 -4.98 -1.00
N ALA A 141 -49.81 -4.26 0.01
CA ALA A 141 -49.16 -4.13 1.30
C ALA A 141 -49.39 -5.39 2.15
N LEU A 142 -48.34 -5.90 2.79
CA LEU A 142 -48.50 -6.73 3.98
C LEU A 142 -47.37 -6.44 4.97
N SER A 143 -47.75 -5.86 6.09
CA SER A 143 -46.89 -5.62 7.26
C SER A 143 -46.67 -6.93 8.00
N THR A 144 -45.45 -7.22 8.44
CA THR A 144 -45.20 -7.93 9.72
C THR A 144 -43.74 -7.85 10.15
N SER A 145 -43.57 -7.46 11.42
CA SER A 145 -42.51 -7.89 12.35
C SER A 145 -41.13 -7.22 12.28
N SER A 146 -40.96 -6.32 13.23
CA SER A 146 -39.72 -5.65 13.63
C SER A 146 -38.59 -6.63 13.98
N VAL A 147 -37.52 -6.60 13.20
CA VAL A 147 -36.17 -6.90 13.68
C VAL A 147 -35.46 -5.56 13.77
N ARG A 148 -34.92 -5.22 14.94
CA ARG A 148 -34.12 -4.02 15.15
C ARG A 148 -32.92 -4.07 14.20
N GLN A 149 -33.03 -3.41 13.06
CA GLN A 149 -31.88 -3.08 12.22
C GLN A 149 -31.05 -2.08 13.02
N SER A 150 -29.97 -2.58 13.62
CA SER A 150 -28.80 -1.76 13.88
C SER A 150 -28.44 -1.09 12.56
N THR A 151 -28.58 0.23 12.53
CA THR A 151 -28.11 1.08 11.42
C THR A 151 -26.71 0.61 11.03
N PRO A 152 -26.42 0.34 9.73
CA PRO A 152 -25.08 -0.01 9.33
C PRO A 152 -24.21 1.23 9.51
N THR A 153 -23.45 1.27 10.59
CA THR A 153 -22.36 2.22 10.73
C THR A 153 -21.43 1.93 9.55
N ALA A 154 -21.32 2.88 8.62
CA ALA A 154 -20.46 2.71 7.45
C ALA A 154 -19.06 2.34 7.93
N VAL A 155 -18.58 1.14 7.57
CA VAL A 155 -17.26 0.66 7.96
C VAL A 155 -16.24 1.60 7.32
N LYS A 156 -15.39 2.23 8.14
CA LYS A 156 -14.32 3.10 7.65
C LYS A 156 -13.38 2.25 6.76
N PRO A 157 -12.97 2.74 5.58
CA PRO A 157 -12.06 1.98 4.73
C PRO A 157 -10.75 1.67 5.46
N ARG A 158 -10.16 0.51 5.17
CA ARG A 158 -8.77 0.22 5.48
C ARG A 158 -7.91 1.23 4.74
N ARG A 159 -6.99 1.91 5.41
CA ARG A 159 -6.09 2.88 4.78
C ARG A 159 -4.65 2.61 5.14
N GLU A 160 -3.83 2.44 4.12
CA GLU A 160 -2.44 2.03 4.27
C GLU A 160 -1.53 3.04 3.59
N LEU A 161 -0.39 3.30 4.19
CA LEU A 161 0.72 3.96 3.53
C LEU A 161 1.67 2.89 3.02
N VAL A 162 2.10 3.00 1.77
CA VAL A 162 3.00 2.03 1.14
C VAL A 162 4.11 2.78 0.40
N TRP A 163 5.35 2.35 0.59
CA TRP A 163 6.50 2.82 -0.17
C TRP A 163 6.76 1.86 -1.35
N LYS A 164 6.95 2.41 -2.55
CA LYS A 164 7.38 1.65 -3.73
C LYS A 164 8.52 2.38 -4.43
N VAL A 165 9.48 1.60 -4.93
CA VAL A 165 10.53 2.13 -5.80
C VAL A 165 9.94 2.30 -7.21
N ALA A 166 10.10 3.47 -7.82
CA ALA A 166 9.71 3.69 -9.21
C ALA A 166 10.80 3.16 -10.17
N ASP A 167 10.39 2.64 -11.32
CA ASP A 167 11.35 2.15 -12.32
C ASP A 167 12.08 3.32 -13.01
N GLY A 168 13.39 3.16 -13.23
CA GLY A 168 14.15 3.94 -14.22
C GLY A 168 14.39 5.42 -13.91
N HIS A 169 14.44 5.83 -12.65
CA HIS A 169 14.77 7.22 -12.29
C HIS A 169 15.98 7.29 -11.36
N ASP A 170 17.02 8.02 -11.78
CA ASP A 170 18.20 8.35 -10.97
C ASP A 170 17.82 9.41 -9.91
N ALA A 171 17.19 8.96 -8.82
CA ALA A 171 16.86 9.81 -7.70
C ALA A 171 17.95 9.72 -6.62
N ASN A 172 18.39 10.87 -6.10
CA ASN A 172 19.23 10.93 -4.90
C ASN A 172 18.45 11.56 -3.73
N LEU A 173 18.93 11.37 -2.50
CA LEU A 173 18.25 11.83 -1.29
C LEU A 173 17.94 13.33 -1.29
N LYS A 174 18.87 14.16 -1.76
CA LYS A 174 18.71 15.60 -1.88
C LYS A 174 17.55 15.99 -2.80
N GLU A 175 17.46 15.35 -3.97
CA GLU A 175 16.38 15.61 -4.92
C GLU A 175 15.03 15.10 -4.40
N ILE A 176 15.00 13.94 -3.76
CA ILE A 176 13.78 13.41 -3.13
C ILE A 176 13.29 14.38 -2.04
N SER A 177 14.17 14.80 -1.12
CA SER A 177 13.84 15.75 -0.07
C SER A 177 13.28 17.05 -0.63
N ARG A 178 13.94 17.61 -1.66
CA ARG A 178 13.51 18.85 -2.32
C ARG A 178 12.12 18.72 -2.95
N GLN A 179 11.86 17.62 -3.65
CA GLN A 179 10.59 17.40 -4.35
C GLN A 179 9.43 17.18 -3.37
N TYR A 180 9.66 16.43 -2.28
CA TYR A 180 8.67 16.27 -1.23
C TYR A 180 8.44 17.57 -0.43
N LYS A 181 9.48 18.39 -0.23
CA LYS A 181 9.34 19.72 0.37
C LYS A 181 8.43 20.63 -0.45
N LEU A 182 8.59 20.64 -1.78
CA LEU A 182 7.70 21.40 -2.67
C LEU A 182 6.23 20.96 -2.57
N LEU A 183 5.96 19.66 -2.37
CA LEU A 183 4.60 19.17 -2.13
C LEU A 183 4.02 19.68 -0.80
N LEU A 184 4.83 19.73 0.26
CA LEU A 184 4.42 20.26 1.57
C LEU A 184 4.10 21.75 1.48
N ASP A 185 4.96 22.53 0.85
CA ASP A 185 4.79 23.98 0.70
C ASP A 185 3.56 24.32 -0.18
N GLY A 186 3.23 23.45 -1.15
CA GLY A 186 2.06 23.59 -2.02
C GLY A 186 0.72 23.19 -1.39
N ARG A 187 0.71 22.52 -0.22
CA ARG A 187 -0.50 21.95 0.43
C ARG A 187 -1.60 22.98 0.68
N SER A 188 -1.23 24.21 1.02
CA SER A 188 -2.16 25.29 1.40
C SER A 188 -2.63 26.14 0.22
N HIS A 189 -1.86 26.18 -0.88
CA HIS A 189 -2.06 27.15 -1.96
C HIS A 189 -2.57 26.52 -3.26
N SER A 190 -2.20 25.27 -3.55
CA SER A 190 -2.68 24.53 -4.73
C SER A 190 -2.53 23.02 -4.48
N PRO A 191 -3.43 22.41 -3.68
CA PRO A 191 -3.37 20.99 -3.40
C PRO A 191 -3.58 20.21 -4.70
N ARG A 192 -2.54 19.50 -5.15
CA ARG A 192 -2.65 18.63 -6.32
C ARG A 192 -3.72 17.57 -6.06
N PRO A 193 -4.61 17.30 -7.03
CA PRO A 193 -5.56 16.20 -6.88
C PRO A 193 -4.77 14.89 -6.77
N ILE A 194 -5.06 14.13 -5.72
CA ILE A 194 -4.45 12.83 -5.50
C ILE A 194 -5.05 11.88 -6.54
N ARG A 195 -4.23 11.34 -7.44
CA ARG A 195 -4.71 10.39 -8.46
C ARG A 195 -5.15 9.10 -7.78
N GLN A 196 -6.41 8.75 -7.98
CA GLN A 196 -7.00 7.51 -7.49
C GLN A 196 -7.16 6.54 -8.65
N PHE A 197 -6.72 5.31 -8.45
CA PHE A 197 -6.87 4.22 -9.41
C PHE A 197 -7.61 3.07 -8.74
N TRP A 198 -8.44 2.38 -9.50
CA TRP A 198 -9.09 1.17 -9.04
C TRP A 198 -8.19 -0.01 -9.36
N ALA A 199 -7.83 -0.78 -8.34
CA ALA A 199 -7.04 -1.97 -8.55
C ALA A 199 -7.85 -2.99 -9.38
N PRO A 200 -7.20 -3.69 -10.33
CA PRO A 200 -7.85 -4.78 -11.05
C PRO A 200 -8.38 -5.82 -10.05
N ARG A 201 -9.61 -6.31 -10.26
CA ARG A 201 -10.14 -7.40 -9.43
C ARG A 201 -9.25 -8.63 -9.59
N MET A 202 -8.45 -8.94 -8.58
CA MET A 202 -7.72 -10.20 -8.55
C MET A 202 -8.71 -11.35 -8.30
N SER A 203 -8.81 -12.29 -9.25
CA SER A 203 -9.72 -13.44 -9.17
C SER A 203 -9.37 -14.48 -8.08
N MET A 204 -8.30 -14.22 -7.32
CA MET A 204 -7.73 -15.16 -6.36
C MET A 204 -8.39 -15.11 -4.98
N THR A 205 -9.05 -14.01 -4.62
CA THR A 205 -9.73 -13.87 -3.32
C THR A 205 -11.23 -13.73 -3.53
N ASP A 206 -11.92 -14.85 -3.79
CA ASP A 206 -13.39 -14.88 -3.77
C ASP A 206 -13.88 -14.57 -2.34
N HIS A 207 -14.04 -13.27 -2.05
CA HIS A 207 -14.49 -12.74 -0.78
C HIS A 207 -15.79 -11.93 -0.97
N PRO A 208 -16.90 -12.27 -0.30
CA PRO A 208 -18.24 -11.76 -0.65
C PRO A 208 -18.61 -10.40 -0.02
N CYS A 209 -17.75 -9.77 0.78
CA CYS A 209 -18.08 -8.50 1.43
C CYS A 209 -18.11 -7.35 0.41
N MET A 210 -19.30 -6.79 0.18
CA MET A 210 -19.52 -5.73 -0.82
C MET A 210 -19.08 -4.35 -0.33
N ASP A 211 -19.07 -4.13 0.98
CA ASP A 211 -18.65 -2.86 1.60
C ASP A 211 -17.16 -2.83 1.94
N TYR A 212 -16.40 -3.87 1.56
CA TYR A 212 -14.97 -3.87 1.78
C TYR A 212 -14.32 -2.83 0.88
N ARG A 213 -13.49 -1.97 1.47
CA ARG A 213 -12.75 -0.95 0.78
C ARG A 213 -11.40 -0.73 1.44
N ARG A 214 -10.35 -0.82 0.65
CA ARG A 214 -8.98 -0.49 1.05
C ARG A 214 -8.43 0.61 0.16
N GLU A 215 -7.81 1.59 0.78
CA GLU A 215 -7.13 2.72 0.15
C GLU A 215 -5.63 2.59 0.44
N GLU A 216 -4.86 2.13 -0.55
CA GLU A 216 -3.40 2.09 -0.50
C GLU A 216 -2.87 3.44 -1.01
N VAL A 217 -2.35 4.26 -0.11
CA VAL A 217 -1.63 5.49 -0.44
C VAL A 217 -0.17 5.13 -0.77
N THR A 218 0.12 4.99 -2.06
CA THR A 218 1.46 4.66 -2.55
C THR A 218 2.31 5.93 -2.71
N LEU A 219 3.43 5.96 -2.00
CA LEU A 219 4.49 6.96 -2.12
C LEU A 219 5.71 6.37 -2.82
N MET A 220 6.37 7.17 -3.65
CA MET A 220 7.56 6.77 -4.41
C MET A 220 8.62 7.86 -4.35
N HIS A 221 9.87 7.53 -4.70
CA HIS A 221 10.95 8.53 -4.71
C HIS A 221 10.68 9.71 -5.68
N VAL A 222 9.86 9.51 -6.73
CA VAL A 222 9.30 10.60 -7.55
C VAL A 222 7.88 10.92 -7.08
N PRO A 223 7.62 12.09 -6.47
CA PRO A 223 6.27 12.38 -5.98
C PRO A 223 5.22 12.54 -7.09
N PHE A 224 5.65 12.82 -8.33
CA PHE A 224 4.76 12.76 -9.49
C PHE A 224 4.24 11.36 -9.77
N ASN A 225 4.77 10.29 -9.19
CA ASN A 225 4.23 8.94 -9.32
C ASN A 225 3.42 8.50 -8.10
N ASN A 226 3.29 9.36 -7.08
CA ASN A 226 2.43 9.09 -5.95
C ASN A 226 0.98 8.92 -6.41
N ARG A 227 0.29 7.96 -5.80
CA ARG A 227 -1.06 7.54 -6.19
C ARG A 227 -1.80 6.90 -5.03
N VAL A 228 -3.11 6.80 -5.16
CA VAL A 228 -3.95 6.00 -4.28
C VAL A 228 -4.54 4.86 -5.08
N LEU A 229 -4.32 3.62 -4.64
CA LEU A 229 -4.99 2.45 -5.18
C LEU A 229 -6.19 2.13 -4.30
N VAL A 230 -7.35 1.92 -4.92
CA VAL A 230 -8.59 1.54 -4.23
C VAL A 230 -8.92 0.11 -4.58
N ASP A 231 -8.90 -0.75 -3.56
CA ASP A 231 -9.27 -2.16 -3.63
C ASP A 231 -10.64 -2.39 -3.02
N MET A 232 -11.48 -3.12 -3.74
CA MET A 232 -12.81 -3.54 -3.27
C MET A 232 -12.86 -5.02 -2.90
N THR A 233 -11.70 -5.68 -2.88
CA THR A 233 -11.52 -7.06 -2.44
C THR A 233 -10.28 -7.16 -1.56
N PRO A 234 -10.33 -7.86 -0.42
CA PRO A 234 -9.15 -8.04 0.42
C PRO A 234 -8.12 -8.93 -0.26
N SER A 235 -6.85 -8.70 0.07
CA SER A 235 -5.71 -9.50 -0.42
C SER A 235 -5.57 -10.78 0.39
N ILE A 236 -4.74 -11.71 -0.09
CA ILE A 236 -4.35 -12.90 0.67
C ILE A 236 -3.62 -12.44 1.94
N ASP A 237 -3.80 -13.18 3.04
CA ASP A 237 -3.24 -12.91 4.36
C ASP A 237 -3.70 -11.60 5.01
N GLU A 238 -4.76 -11.00 4.47
CA GLU A 238 -5.44 -9.86 5.06
C GLU A 238 -6.58 -10.28 6.01
N ILE A 239 -6.87 -9.49 7.03
CA ILE A 239 -8.12 -9.55 7.79
C ILE A 239 -9.13 -8.58 7.19
N CYS A 240 -10.25 -9.09 6.69
CA CYS A 240 -11.32 -8.24 6.19
C CYS A 240 -11.99 -7.45 7.32
N LEU A 241 -11.89 -6.11 7.29
CA LEU A 241 -12.46 -5.24 8.32
C LEU A 241 -13.99 -5.22 8.36
N VAL A 242 -14.66 -5.72 7.32
CA VAL A 242 -16.14 -5.79 7.28
C VAL A 242 -16.65 -7.00 8.06
N CYS A 243 -16.01 -8.17 7.91
CA CYS A 243 -16.51 -9.42 8.50
C CYS A 243 -15.55 -10.10 9.49
N GLY A 244 -14.34 -9.55 9.69
CA GLY A 244 -13.31 -10.06 10.58
C GLY A 244 -12.63 -11.36 10.14
N LYS A 245 -12.86 -11.83 8.91
CA LYS A 245 -12.27 -13.08 8.41
C LYS A 245 -10.87 -12.85 7.86
N TYR A 246 -9.95 -13.72 8.24
CA TYR A 246 -8.64 -13.86 7.62
C TYR A 246 -8.76 -14.49 6.23
N ILE A 247 -8.21 -13.82 5.22
CA ILE A 247 -8.24 -14.25 3.83
C ILE A 247 -7.06 -15.18 3.56
N ARG A 248 -7.33 -16.32 2.93
CA ARG A 248 -6.32 -17.33 2.59
C ARG A 248 -6.34 -17.59 1.10
N GLU A 249 -5.19 -17.96 0.55
CA GLU A 249 -5.11 -18.44 -0.82
C GLU A 249 -6.01 -19.68 -1.02
N TYR A 250 -6.73 -19.71 -2.15
CA TYR A 250 -7.42 -20.92 -2.58
C TYR A 250 -6.49 -21.78 -3.44
N SER A 251 -6.22 -23.01 -3.01
CA SER A 251 -5.51 -23.97 -3.86
C SER A 251 -6.46 -24.45 -4.97
N LYS A 252 -6.05 -24.36 -6.23
CA LYS A 252 -6.83 -24.84 -7.38
C LYS A 252 -6.36 -26.22 -7.82
N CYS A 253 -7.28 -27.07 -8.27
CA CYS A 253 -6.92 -28.32 -8.92
C CYS A 253 -6.35 -28.06 -10.30
N ASP A 254 -5.19 -28.64 -10.63
CA ASP A 254 -4.60 -28.42 -11.94
C ASP A 254 -5.33 -29.14 -13.08
N VAL A 255 -6.05 -30.21 -12.78
CA VAL A 255 -6.81 -31.01 -13.75
C VAL A 255 -8.15 -30.36 -14.08
N CYS A 256 -8.98 -30.08 -13.07
CA CYS A 256 -10.35 -29.56 -13.30
C CYS A 256 -10.55 -28.09 -12.92
N LYS A 257 -9.50 -27.38 -12.46
CA LYS A 257 -9.52 -25.97 -12.04
C LYS A 257 -10.47 -25.63 -10.89
N LYS A 258 -11.02 -26.64 -10.19
CA LYS A 258 -11.84 -26.44 -8.99
C LYS A 258 -11.02 -25.79 -7.87
N LYS A 259 -11.56 -24.75 -7.22
CA LYS A 259 -10.91 -24.04 -6.11
C LYS A 259 -11.22 -24.73 -4.77
N PHE A 260 -10.21 -24.82 -3.90
CA PHE A 260 -10.30 -25.41 -2.57
C PHE A 260 -9.83 -24.42 -1.51
N ARG A 261 -10.59 -24.30 -0.42
CA ARG A 261 -10.26 -23.44 0.73
C ARG A 261 -9.07 -23.93 1.55
N ARG A 262 -8.71 -25.21 1.40
CA ARG A 262 -7.68 -25.88 2.19
C ARG A 262 -6.90 -26.83 1.29
N LYS A 263 -5.58 -26.83 1.45
CA LYS A 263 -4.66 -27.72 0.72
C LYS A 263 -5.03 -29.20 0.90
N GLU A 264 -5.39 -29.61 2.12
CA GLU A 264 -5.87 -30.96 2.44
C GLU A 264 -7.07 -31.40 1.58
N HIS A 265 -8.01 -30.49 1.29
CA HIS A 265 -9.16 -30.81 0.46
C HIS A 265 -8.80 -30.92 -1.02
N LEU A 266 -7.81 -30.12 -1.48
CA LEU A 266 -7.26 -30.29 -2.82
C LEU A 266 -6.54 -31.64 -2.94
N GLU A 267 -5.70 -32.01 -1.97
CA GLU A 267 -4.99 -33.30 -1.96
C GLU A 267 -5.97 -34.48 -1.99
N LEU A 268 -7.03 -34.43 -1.19
CA LEU A 268 -8.11 -35.42 -1.24
C LEU A 268 -8.79 -35.44 -2.61
N HIS A 269 -9.09 -34.27 -3.18
CA HIS A 269 -9.71 -34.16 -4.49
C HIS A 269 -8.82 -34.69 -5.62
N MET A 270 -7.51 -34.53 -5.55
CA MET A 270 -6.58 -35.09 -6.54
C MET A 270 -6.70 -36.62 -6.62
N ASN A 271 -7.17 -37.30 -5.56
CA ASN A 271 -7.46 -38.73 -5.64
C ASN A 271 -8.64 -39.04 -6.57
N VAL A 272 -9.63 -38.15 -6.72
CA VAL A 272 -10.74 -38.34 -7.68
C VAL A 272 -10.22 -38.46 -9.10
N HIS A 273 -9.19 -37.68 -9.46
CA HIS A 273 -8.56 -37.76 -10.77
C HIS A 273 -7.70 -39.03 -10.95
N LYS A 274 -7.21 -39.64 -9.87
CA LYS A 274 -6.49 -40.92 -9.93
C LYS A 274 -7.39 -42.10 -10.30
N TRP A 275 -8.70 -42.01 -10.03
CA TRP A 275 -9.68 -43.06 -10.36
C TRP A 275 -10.37 -42.84 -11.72
N GLN A 276 -10.05 -41.76 -12.42
CA GLN A 276 -10.58 -41.42 -13.75
C GLN A 276 -9.53 -41.61 -14.85
N GLY A 277 -8.37 -42.19 -14.53
CA GLY A 277 -7.28 -42.52 -15.47
C GLY A 277 -7.21 -44.00 -15.77
#